data_AF-A0A959VLX4-F1
#
_entry.id   AF-A0A959VLX4-F1
#
_cell.length_a   1.000
_cell.length_b   1.000
_cell.length_c   1.000
_cell.angle_alpha   90.00
_cell.angle_beta   90.00
_cell.angle_gamma   90.00
#
_symmetry.space_group_name_H-M   'P 1'
#
loop_
_entity.id
_entity.type
_entity.pdbx_description
1 polymer ?
#
loop_
_entity_poly.entity_id
_entity_poly.type
_entity_poly.pdbx_seq_one_letter_code
_entity_poly.pdbx_strand_id
1 'polypeptide(L)'
;MVFSIGLAALALAAGSAVASASPQGPWDPPVQDLSAAGQNATQPRVTTGPDGAATAIWRRSNGTNNIIQAATRPPGGSFSPPVDLSAPGQDADAPQVVTAPDGTTTVVWQRSDGANVIIQARTRPSGGSFGTTD
;
A
#
# COMPACT_ATOMS: atom_id res chain seq x y z
N MET A 1 63.66 -20.71 45.14
CA MET A 1 63.12 -19.69 46.05
C MET A 1 62.40 -18.65 45.17
N VAL A 2 61.10 -18.84 44.86
CA VAL A 2 59.91 -18.09 45.39
C VAL A 2 60.05 -16.55 45.35
N PHE A 3 59.07 -15.70 44.97
CA PHE A 3 57.61 -15.77 44.74
C PHE A 3 57.15 -14.62 43.80
N SER A 4 55.94 -14.76 43.24
CA SER A 4 55.13 -13.82 42.45
C SER A 4 54.70 -12.52 43.15
N ILE A 5 54.21 -11.53 42.38
CA ILE A 5 53.00 -10.65 42.49
C ILE A 5 52.91 -9.96 41.09
N GLY A 6 51.84 -9.87 40.29
CA GLY A 6 50.39 -9.90 40.52
C GLY A 6 49.80 -8.48 40.45
N LEU A 7 49.31 -8.00 39.29
CA LEU A 7 48.17 -7.07 39.29
C LEU A 7 47.38 -7.11 37.96
N ALA A 8 46.08 -6.99 38.14
CA ALA A 8 45.01 -7.33 37.21
C ALA A 8 44.42 -6.11 36.49
N ALA A 9 43.73 -6.42 35.39
CA ALA A 9 42.51 -5.82 34.85
C ALA A 9 42.52 -4.33 34.45
N LEU A 10 42.12 -4.05 33.20
CA LEU A 10 40.75 -3.62 32.93
C LEU A 10 40.42 -3.83 31.45
N ALA A 11 39.38 -4.61 31.16
CA ALA A 11 38.77 -4.66 29.84
C ALA A 11 38.01 -3.35 29.62
N LEU A 12 38.35 -2.58 28.58
CA LEU A 12 37.39 -1.64 28.01
C LEU A 12 36.61 -2.35 26.92
N ALA A 13 35.43 -2.83 27.30
CA ALA A 13 34.35 -2.99 26.34
C ALA A 13 33.90 -1.59 25.90
N ALA A 14 34.26 -1.19 24.69
CA ALA A 14 33.52 -0.19 23.92
C ALA A 14 32.86 -1.00 22.81
N GLY A 15 31.70 -1.60 23.07
CA GLY A 15 30.45 -0.86 23.02
C GLY A 15 29.98 -0.99 21.58
N SER A 16 29.22 -2.05 21.29
CA SER A 16 28.56 -2.20 19.99
C SER A 16 27.85 -0.90 19.73
N ALA A 17 28.34 -0.14 18.75
CA ALA A 17 27.56 0.97 18.25
C ALA A 17 26.24 0.35 17.80
N VAL A 18 25.18 0.57 18.58
CA VAL A 18 23.84 0.56 18.00
C VAL A 18 23.92 1.67 16.98
N ALA A 19 24.22 1.29 15.73
CA ALA A 19 23.98 2.15 14.60
C ALA A 19 22.52 2.57 14.78
N SER A 20 22.30 3.82 15.17
CA SER A 20 20.97 4.40 15.13
C SER A 20 20.63 4.42 13.65
N ALA A 21 19.98 3.36 13.17
CA ALA A 21 19.38 3.36 11.86
C ALA A 21 18.49 4.59 11.84
N SER A 22 18.80 5.53 10.94
CA SER A 22 17.89 6.61 10.63
C SER A 22 16.49 6.01 10.47
N PRO A 23 15.41 6.62 10.98
CA PRO A 23 14.05 6.16 10.66
C PRO A 23 13.77 6.12 9.15
N GLN A 24 14.69 6.67 8.36
CA GLN A 24 14.80 6.59 6.91
C GLN A 24 15.90 5.59 6.52
N GLY A 25 15.66 4.30 6.74
CA GLY A 25 16.42 3.27 6.04
C GLY A 25 16.41 3.54 4.52
N PRO A 26 17.32 2.94 3.73
CA PRO A 26 17.17 3.00 2.28
C PRO A 26 15.73 2.59 1.93
N TRP A 27 15.11 3.27 0.96
CA TRP A 27 13.80 2.87 0.44
C TRP A 27 13.78 1.33 0.28
N ASP A 28 12.74 0.69 0.85
CA ASP A 28 12.54 -0.77 0.83
C ASP A 28 12.65 -1.35 -0.60
N PRO A 29 12.96 -2.66 -0.77
CA PRO A 29 13.52 -3.26 -1.99
C PRO A 29 12.57 -3.16 -3.22
N PRO A 30 13.04 -3.52 -4.44
CA PRO A 30 12.83 -2.74 -5.67
C PRO A 30 11.39 -2.34 -5.96
N VAL A 31 11.26 -1.18 -6.62
CA VAL A 31 10.00 -0.62 -7.14
C VAL A 31 9.06 -1.72 -7.66
N GLN A 32 7.85 -1.78 -7.11
CA GLN A 32 6.79 -2.66 -7.56
C GLN A 32 5.82 -1.89 -8.46
N ASP A 33 5.66 -2.33 -9.70
CA ASP A 33 4.60 -1.84 -10.58
C ASP A 33 3.25 -2.42 -10.14
N LEU A 34 2.29 -1.56 -9.77
CA LEU A 34 0.96 -1.99 -9.31
C LEU A 34 -0.05 -2.19 -10.45
N SER A 35 0.10 -1.43 -11.53
CA SER A 35 -0.73 -1.55 -12.73
C SER A 35 -0.01 -2.35 -13.81
N ALA A 36 -0.76 -3.11 -14.62
CA ALA A 36 -0.19 -3.73 -15.81
C ALA A 36 0.34 -2.68 -16.80
N ALA A 37 1.46 -3.00 -17.46
CA ALA A 37 2.02 -2.20 -18.54
C ALA A 37 1.06 -2.09 -19.75
N GLY A 38 1.36 -1.15 -20.66
CA GLY A 38 0.67 -1.04 -21.95
C GLY A 38 -0.59 -0.17 -21.99
N GLN A 39 -1.06 0.37 -20.86
CA GLN A 39 -2.01 1.50 -20.86
C GLN A 39 -1.72 2.46 -19.70
N ASN A 40 -2.26 3.67 -19.82
CA ASN A 40 -2.11 4.72 -18.84
C ASN A 40 -2.82 4.40 -17.52
N ALA A 41 -2.06 4.46 -16.42
CA ALA A 41 -2.57 4.53 -15.06
C ALA A 41 -2.29 5.94 -14.51
N THR A 42 -3.29 6.58 -13.91
CA THR A 42 -3.21 7.98 -13.45
C THR A 42 -4.05 8.17 -12.19
N GLN A 43 -3.94 9.34 -11.56
CA GLN A 43 -4.71 9.71 -10.36
C GLN A 43 -4.58 8.69 -9.21
N PRO A 44 -3.36 8.26 -8.83
CA PRO A 44 -3.22 7.35 -7.70
C PRO A 44 -3.66 8.00 -6.40
N ARG A 45 -4.24 7.21 -5.49
CA ARG A 45 -4.46 7.53 -4.08
C ARG A 45 -4.08 6.33 -3.23
N VAL A 46 -3.73 6.57 -1.98
CA VAL A 46 -3.38 5.52 -1.03
C VAL A 46 -3.96 5.84 0.35
N THR A 47 -4.32 4.80 1.09
CA THR A 47 -4.71 4.87 2.50
C THR A 47 -4.02 3.75 3.27
N THR A 48 -3.85 3.94 4.58
CA THR A 48 -3.34 2.93 5.50
C THR A 48 -4.38 2.62 6.57
N GLY A 49 -4.57 1.34 6.86
CA GLY A 49 -5.40 0.85 7.95
C GLY A 49 -4.69 0.91 9.31
N PRO A 50 -5.44 0.69 10.40
CA PRO A 50 -4.93 0.71 11.78
C PRO A 50 -3.90 -0.40 12.06
N ASP A 51 -3.90 -1.48 11.28
CA ASP A 51 -2.96 -2.59 11.35
C ASP A 51 -1.66 -2.34 10.55
N GLY A 52 -1.59 -1.26 9.77
CA GLY A 52 -0.49 -0.97 8.85
C GLY A 52 -0.66 -1.57 7.46
N ALA A 53 -1.80 -2.20 7.16
CA ALA A 53 -2.15 -2.58 5.80
C ALA A 53 -2.35 -1.33 4.94
N ALA A 54 -1.96 -1.38 3.68
CA ALA A 54 -2.15 -0.26 2.75
C ALA A 54 -3.03 -0.66 1.57
N THR A 55 -3.87 0.27 1.13
CA THR A 55 -4.69 0.13 -0.08
C THR A 55 -4.33 1.26 -1.03
N ALA A 56 -3.86 0.92 -2.22
CA ALA A 56 -3.67 1.85 -3.32
C ALA A 56 -4.83 1.72 -4.30
N ILE A 57 -5.28 2.84 -4.85
CA ILE A 57 -6.29 2.93 -5.91
C ILE A 57 -5.80 3.85 -7.01
N TRP A 58 -6.24 3.61 -8.24
CA TRP A 58 -5.91 4.47 -9.39
C TRP A 58 -6.95 4.35 -10.49
N ARG A 59 -6.95 5.33 -11.40
CA ARG A 59 -7.64 5.27 -12.67
C ARG A 59 -6.76 4.57 -13.69
N ARG A 60 -7.28 3.61 -14.43
CA ARG A 60 -6.59 2.88 -15.51
C ARG A 60 -7.45 2.86 -16.76
N SER A 61 -6.89 3.22 -17.92
CA SER A 61 -7.56 2.93 -19.19
C SER A 61 -7.50 1.43 -19.45
N ASN A 62 -8.61 0.79 -19.80
CA ASN A 62 -8.66 -0.62 -20.22
C ASN A 62 -8.57 -0.80 -21.76
N GLY A 63 -8.22 0.26 -22.49
CA GLY A 63 -8.18 0.30 -23.95
C GLY A 63 -9.43 0.93 -24.58
N THR A 64 -10.54 0.98 -23.85
CA THR A 64 -11.80 1.59 -24.32
C THR A 64 -12.36 2.62 -23.35
N ASN A 65 -12.32 2.33 -22.04
CA ASN A 65 -12.83 3.19 -20.97
C ASN A 65 -11.79 3.32 -19.85
N ASN A 66 -11.92 4.35 -19.04
CA ASN A 66 -11.26 4.45 -17.75
C ASN A 66 -12.00 3.60 -16.71
N ILE A 67 -11.27 2.81 -15.94
CA ILE A 67 -11.76 2.02 -14.81
C ILE A 67 -10.98 2.36 -13.54
N ILE A 68 -11.58 2.11 -12.38
CA ILE A 68 -10.91 2.21 -11.09
C ILE A 68 -10.37 0.84 -10.70
N GLN A 69 -9.08 0.77 -10.39
CA GLN A 69 -8.43 -0.42 -9.88
C GLN A 69 -7.90 -0.20 -8.47
N ALA A 70 -7.67 -1.29 -7.75
CA ALA A 70 -7.06 -1.29 -6.43
C ALA A 70 -6.05 -2.42 -6.25
N ALA A 71 -5.07 -2.19 -5.39
CA ALA A 71 -4.20 -3.24 -4.85
C ALA A 71 -4.00 -3.02 -3.35
N THR A 72 -3.85 -4.11 -2.61
CA THR A 72 -3.69 -4.08 -1.16
C THR A 72 -2.43 -4.81 -0.72
N ARG A 73 -1.75 -4.31 0.31
CA ARG A 73 -0.65 -5.03 0.96
C ARG A 73 -0.91 -5.21 2.46
N PRO A 74 -0.46 -6.33 3.06
CA PRO A 74 -0.37 -6.44 4.51
C PRO A 74 0.77 -5.54 5.05
N PRO A 75 0.88 -5.39 6.38
CA PRO A 75 2.00 -4.70 7.02
C PRO A 75 3.34 -5.37 6.66
N GLY A 76 4.28 -4.61 6.12
CA GLY A 76 5.61 -5.12 5.70
C GLY A 76 5.62 -6.09 4.52
N GLY A 77 4.48 -6.35 3.86
CA GLY A 77 4.41 -7.21 2.67
C GLY A 77 4.29 -6.44 1.36
N SER A 78 4.25 -7.16 0.25
CA SER A 78 4.05 -6.60 -1.10
C SER A 78 2.57 -6.36 -1.42
N PHE A 79 2.31 -5.47 -2.38
CA PHE A 79 0.96 -5.30 -2.91
C PHE A 79 0.51 -6.54 -3.69
N SER A 80 -0.78 -6.85 -3.56
CA SER A 80 -1.47 -7.85 -4.36
C SER A 80 -1.49 -7.45 -5.84
N PRO A 81 -1.78 -8.40 -6.75
CA PRO A 81 -2.25 -8.05 -8.09
C PRO A 81 -3.43 -7.07 -8.02
N PRO A 82 -3.58 -6.20 -9.03
CA PRO A 82 -4.67 -5.26 -9.08
C PRO A 82 -6.01 -5.94 -9.32
N VAL A 83 -7.07 -5.39 -8.74
CA VAL A 83 -8.46 -5.79 -8.98
C VAL A 83 -9.29 -4.60 -9.43
N ASP A 84 -10.27 -4.84 -10.29
CA ASP A 84 -11.18 -3.82 -10.78
C ASP A 84 -12.26 -3.52 -9.72
N LEU A 85 -12.47 -2.24 -9.42
CA LEU A 85 -13.50 -1.77 -8.50
C LEU A 85 -14.76 -1.32 -9.24
N SER A 86 -14.60 -0.73 -10.42
CA SER A 86 -15.70 -0.29 -11.27
C SER A 86 -15.98 -1.30 -12.38
N ALA A 87 -17.25 -1.62 -12.63
CA ALA A 87 -17.62 -2.48 -13.75
C ALA A 87 -17.15 -1.90 -15.10
N PRO A 88 -16.82 -2.73 -16.10
CA PRO A 88 -16.37 -2.26 -17.41
C PRO A 88 -17.49 -1.52 -18.17
N GLY A 89 -17.14 -0.95 -19.33
CA GLY A 89 -18.09 -0.41 -20.31
C GLY A 89 -18.54 1.04 -20.11
N GLN A 90 -18.10 1.71 -19.04
CA GLN A 90 -18.27 3.14 -18.85
C GLN A 90 -17.05 3.75 -18.15
N ASP A 91 -16.80 5.02 -18.41
CA ASP A 91 -15.70 5.76 -17.78
C ASP A 91 -15.94 5.96 -16.29
N ALA A 92 -14.89 5.66 -15.52
CA ALA A 92 -14.78 5.92 -14.10
C ALA A 92 -13.54 6.75 -13.78
N ASP A 93 -13.73 7.81 -12.99
CA ASP A 93 -12.75 8.88 -12.80
C ASP A 93 -12.73 9.41 -11.36
N ALA A 94 -11.67 10.18 -11.06
CA ALA A 94 -11.50 10.93 -9.82
C ALA A 94 -11.71 10.09 -8.53
N PRO A 95 -11.01 8.95 -8.38
CA PRO A 95 -11.27 8.08 -7.26
C PRO A 95 -10.71 8.65 -5.96
N GLN A 96 -11.40 8.38 -4.85
CA GLN A 96 -10.99 8.71 -3.49
C GLN A 96 -11.13 7.47 -2.60
N VAL A 97 -10.30 7.38 -1.55
CA VAL A 97 -10.30 6.24 -0.64
C VAL A 97 -10.11 6.69 0.80
N VAL A 98 -10.79 6.02 1.72
CA VAL A 98 -10.63 6.15 3.17
C VAL A 98 -10.63 4.79 3.84
N THR A 99 -9.88 4.64 4.93
CA THR A 99 -9.95 3.47 5.82
C THR A 99 -10.37 3.92 7.21
N ALA A 100 -11.44 3.31 7.74
CA ALA A 100 -11.94 3.57 9.08
C ALA A 100 -11.10 2.84 10.15
N PRO A 101 -11.19 3.25 11.43
CA PRO A 101 -10.42 2.64 12.53
C PRO A 101 -10.71 1.15 12.79
N ASP A 102 -11.82 0.62 12.28
CA ASP A 102 -12.15 -0.82 12.33
C ASP A 102 -11.49 -1.63 11.20
N GLY A 103 -10.78 -0.97 10.28
CA GLY A 103 -10.15 -1.56 9.10
C GLY A 103 -11.03 -1.56 7.84
N THR A 104 -12.29 -1.08 7.93
CA THR A 104 -13.18 -0.97 6.78
C THR A 104 -12.67 0.08 5.79
N THR A 105 -12.45 -0.31 4.53
CA THR A 105 -11.96 0.58 3.48
C THR A 105 -13.06 0.90 2.48
N THR A 106 -13.36 2.19 2.27
CA THR A 106 -14.36 2.65 1.30
C THR A 106 -13.68 3.45 0.20
N VAL A 107 -14.00 3.09 -1.05
CA VAL A 107 -13.55 3.77 -2.26
C VAL A 107 -14.77 4.38 -2.94
N VAL A 108 -14.65 5.63 -3.37
CA VAL A 108 -15.68 6.34 -4.16
C VAL A 108 -15.09 6.86 -5.47
N TRP A 109 -15.90 6.95 -6.51
CA TRP A 109 -15.48 7.48 -7.82
C TRP A 109 -16.66 8.09 -8.57
N GLN A 110 -16.35 8.93 -9.56
CA GLN A 110 -17.29 9.42 -10.56
C GLN A 110 -17.45 8.39 -11.67
N ARG A 111 -18.67 8.15 -12.15
CA ARG A 111 -18.95 7.28 -13.29
C ARG A 111 -19.95 7.93 -14.24
N SER A 112 -19.71 7.79 -15.54
CA SER A 112 -20.73 8.10 -16.55
C SER A 112 -21.72 6.93 -16.69
N ASP A 113 -23.02 7.20 -16.63
CA ASP A 113 -24.05 6.19 -16.96
C ASP A 113 -24.54 6.28 -18.42
N GLY A 114 -23.89 7.12 -19.23
CA GLY A 114 -24.25 7.44 -20.61
C GLY A 114 -25.10 8.69 -20.77
N ALA A 115 -25.72 9.20 -19.69
CA ALA A 115 -26.48 10.45 -19.69
C ALA A 115 -26.02 11.43 -18.60
N ASN A 116 -25.56 10.91 -17.46
CA ASN A 116 -25.18 11.68 -16.28
C ASN A 116 -23.84 11.18 -15.72
N VAL A 117 -23.20 12.07 -14.94
CA VAL A 117 -22.11 11.68 -14.04
C VAL A 117 -22.70 11.39 -12.67
N ILE A 118 -22.56 10.15 -12.21
CA ILE A 118 -23.01 9.68 -10.90
C ILE A 118 -21.80 9.37 -10.00
N ILE A 119 -22.04 9.29 -8.69
CA ILE A 119 -21.04 8.83 -7.73
C ILE A 119 -21.33 7.38 -7.36
N GLN A 120 -20.32 6.52 -7.45
CA GLN A 120 -20.39 5.13 -7.02
C GLN A 120 -19.40 4.87 -5.89
N ALA A 121 -19.66 3.82 -5.11
CA ALA A 121 -18.82 3.41 -4.01
C ALA A 121 -18.63 1.89 -3.99
N ARG A 122 -17.50 1.45 -3.43
CA ARG A 122 -17.24 0.05 -3.08
C ARG A 122 -16.52 -0.02 -1.75
N THR A 123 -16.98 -0.91 -0.89
CA THR A 123 -16.46 -1.07 0.47
C THR A 123 -15.87 -2.46 0.64
N ARG A 124 -14.67 -2.53 1.23
CA ARG A 124 -14.03 -3.75 1.69
C ARG A 124 -14.11 -3.79 3.22
N PRO A 125 -14.80 -4.78 3.81
CA PRO A 125 -14.75 -5.02 5.24
C PRO A 125 -13.32 -5.30 5.71
N SER A 126 -13.07 -5.10 7.01
CA SER A 126 -11.80 -5.52 7.63
C SER A 126 -11.54 -7.02 7.37
N GLY A 127 -10.33 -7.36 6.91
CA GLY A 127 -9.97 -8.73 6.50
C GLY A 127 -10.66 -9.27 5.25
N GLY A 128 -11.57 -8.52 4.62
CA GLY A 128 -12.22 -8.90 3.37
C GLY A 128 -11.37 -8.58 2.13
N SER A 129 -11.83 -9.03 0.97
CA SER A 129 -11.31 -8.63 -0.34
C SER A 129 -12.27 -7.66 -1.04
N PHE A 130 -11.75 -6.82 -1.94
CA PHE A 130 -12.62 -6.18 -2.93
C PHE A 130 -13.03 -7.30 -3.90
N GLY A 131 -14.28 -7.76 -3.84
CA GLY A 131 -14.79 -8.84 -4.70
C GLY A 131 -14.67 -8.50 -6.19
N THR A 132 -14.81 -9.47 -7.08
CA THR A 132 -14.94 -9.19 -8.52
C THR A 132 -16.21 -8.39 -8.79
N THR A 133 -16.19 -7.42 -9.69
CA THR A 133 -17.42 -6.83 -10.24
C THR A 133 -18.20 -7.91 -10.99
N ASP A 134 -19.42 -8.21 -10.56
CA ASP A 134 -20.44 -8.87 -11.38
C ASP A 134 -20.91 -7.92 -12.50
#